data_AF-A0A963EQX7-F1
#
_entry.id   AF-A0A963EQX7-F1
#
_cell.length_a   1.000
_cell.length_b   1.000
_cell.length_c   1.000
_cell.angle_alpha   90.00
_cell.angle_beta   90.00
_cell.angle_gamma   90.00
#
_symmetry.space_group_name_H-M   'P 1'
#
loop_
_entity.id
_entity.type
_entity.pdbx_description
1 polymer ?
#
loop_
_entity_poly.entity_id
_entity_poly.type
_entity_poly.pdbx_seq_one_letter_code
_entity_poly.pdbx_strand_id
1 'polypeptide(L)'
;EARPQVITLYFEQVDEASHRYGPGSAECVAAIARVDGWIGELLDGIEKMGLGAELHIAVVSDHGQGEYRRDAEPLVLSDFLDLEGVTIVESGAFAMLYLDEQDLFRAIQIRDEVNARWNNGHAWLQKEAPAFWQVSSSRRFGDVLLQADPGFAVLSTREQQKKMTPGDHGWSPNMRDMHGIFLVAGPRLPAGRRIATIRATDAYPLLLELIGLPDGREQPPASPLCDLLEAKAACKTAQADSPGPR
;
A
#
# COMPACT_ATOMS: atom_id res chain seq x y z
N GLU A 1 14.28 32.70 -11.17
CA GLU A 1 14.00 31.26 -11.26
C GLU A 1 12.73 30.92 -10.51
N ALA A 2 12.00 29.90 -10.94
CA ALA A 2 10.86 29.36 -10.21
C ALA A 2 11.35 28.22 -9.31
N ARG A 3 11.26 28.39 -7.99
CA ARG A 3 11.62 27.35 -7.01
C ARG A 3 10.42 26.39 -6.82
N PRO A 4 10.60 25.06 -6.89
CA PRO A 4 9.53 24.11 -6.63
C PRO A 4 8.95 24.24 -5.22
N GLN A 5 7.64 24.08 -5.08
CA GLN A 5 6.96 24.03 -3.76
C GLN A 5 6.84 22.60 -3.22
N VAL A 6 6.94 21.60 -4.08
CA VAL A 6 6.90 20.17 -3.72
C VAL A 6 8.06 19.47 -4.41
N ILE A 7 8.78 18.64 -3.66
CA ILE A 7 9.88 17.81 -4.14
C ILE A 7 9.62 16.40 -3.61
N THR A 8 9.76 15.40 -4.47
CA THR A 8 9.68 13.98 -4.09
C THR A 8 11.02 13.31 -4.35
N LEU A 9 11.37 12.36 -3.49
CA LEU A 9 12.54 11.49 -3.60
C LEU A 9 12.09 10.07 -3.29
N TYR A 10 12.68 9.08 -3.96
CA TYR A 10 12.32 7.68 -3.83
C TYR A 10 13.58 6.81 -3.72
N PHE A 11 13.53 5.82 -2.83
CA PHE A 11 14.60 4.87 -2.54
C PHE A 11 14.04 3.45 -2.54
N GLU A 12 14.59 2.57 -3.38
CA GLU A 12 14.14 1.18 -3.55
C GLU A 12 14.92 0.16 -2.70
N GLN A 13 16.01 0.60 -2.06
CA GLN A 13 17.05 -0.30 -1.53
C GLN A 13 16.56 -1.22 -0.40
N VAL A 14 15.66 -0.72 0.46
CA VAL A 14 15.13 -1.51 1.57
C VAL A 14 14.16 -2.57 1.06
N ASP A 15 13.33 -2.23 0.07
CA ASP A 15 12.41 -3.17 -0.56
C ASP A 15 13.18 -4.30 -1.27
N GLU A 16 14.13 -3.94 -2.15
CA GLU A 16 14.97 -4.89 -2.89
C GLU A 16 15.70 -5.87 -1.94
N ALA A 17 16.33 -5.32 -0.89
CA ALA A 17 17.05 -6.14 0.08
C ALA A 17 16.09 -7.06 0.86
N SER A 18 14.91 -6.56 1.23
CA SER A 18 13.93 -7.34 1.99
C SER A 18 13.31 -8.45 1.14
N HIS A 19 13.05 -8.23 -0.15
CA HIS A 19 12.68 -9.31 -1.05
C HIS A 19 13.76 -10.37 -1.09
N ARG A 20 14.99 -9.98 -1.47
CA ARG A 20 16.07 -10.92 -1.79
C ARG A 20 16.57 -11.73 -0.59
N TYR A 21 16.62 -11.11 0.60
CA TYR A 21 17.24 -11.71 1.78
C TYR A 21 16.26 -11.94 2.94
N GLY A 22 15.05 -11.38 2.86
CA GLY A 22 14.05 -11.39 3.93
C GLY A 22 14.12 -10.14 4.82
N PRO A 23 12.98 -9.59 5.31
CA PRO A 23 12.95 -8.53 6.31
C PRO A 23 13.73 -8.91 7.58
N GLY A 24 14.53 -7.97 8.07
CA GLY A 24 15.35 -8.16 9.28
C GLY A 24 16.67 -8.93 9.05
N SER A 25 16.95 -9.37 7.82
CA SER A 25 18.28 -9.87 7.42
C SER A 25 19.37 -8.80 7.60
N ALA A 26 20.64 -9.23 7.66
CA ALA A 26 21.77 -8.31 7.78
C ALA A 26 21.83 -7.33 6.59
N GLU A 27 21.48 -7.80 5.40
CA GLU A 27 21.39 -7.03 4.17
C GLU A 27 20.27 -6.00 4.21
N CYS A 28 19.07 -6.39 4.70
CA CYS A 28 17.96 -5.47 4.93
C CYS A 28 18.36 -4.37 5.94
N VAL A 29 18.98 -4.74 7.06
CA VAL A 29 19.46 -3.78 8.08
C VAL A 29 20.53 -2.84 7.51
N ALA A 30 21.45 -3.35 6.68
CA ALA A 30 22.45 -2.54 6.01
C ALA A 30 21.83 -1.58 4.96
N ALA A 31 20.77 -2.00 4.27
CA ALA A 31 20.02 -1.14 3.36
C ALA A 31 19.29 -0.01 4.11
N ILE A 32 18.67 -0.31 5.26
CA ILE A 32 18.04 0.68 6.13
C ILE A 32 19.08 1.71 6.59
N ALA A 33 20.23 1.27 7.11
CA ALA A 33 21.29 2.17 7.55
C ALA A 33 21.82 3.09 6.42
N ARG A 34 21.83 2.58 5.19
CA ARG A 34 22.25 3.36 4.01
C ARG A 34 21.22 4.44 3.66
N VAL A 35 19.94 4.09 3.60
CA VAL A 35 18.86 5.06 3.31
C VAL A 35 18.78 6.10 4.42
N ASP A 36 18.92 5.71 5.69
CA ASP A 36 19.03 6.62 6.83
C ASP A 36 20.19 7.61 6.67
N GLY A 37 21.37 7.14 6.25
CA GLY A 37 22.52 7.99 5.94
C GLY A 37 22.24 9.02 4.84
N TRP A 38 21.59 8.62 3.75
CA TRP A 38 21.20 9.54 2.67
C TRP A 38 20.16 10.57 3.10
N ILE A 39 19.20 10.17 3.94
CA ILE A 39 18.27 11.12 4.56
C ILE A 39 19.05 12.10 5.44
N GLY A 40 20.02 11.64 6.23
CA GLY A 40 20.91 12.49 7.01
C GLY A 40 21.66 13.53 6.16
N GLU A 41 22.25 13.11 5.04
CA GLU A 41 22.93 14.02 4.11
C GLU A 41 22.00 15.11 3.54
N LEU A 42 20.76 14.74 3.22
CA LEU A 42 19.73 15.68 2.77
C LEU A 42 19.39 16.70 3.86
N LEU A 43 19.17 16.24 5.09
CA LEU A 43 18.83 17.09 6.23
C LEU A 43 19.99 18.05 6.57
N ASP A 44 21.23 17.57 6.55
CA ASP A 44 22.43 18.38 6.74
C ASP A 44 22.55 19.47 5.67
N GLY A 45 22.24 19.15 4.42
CA GLY A 45 22.22 20.11 3.31
C GLY A 45 21.17 21.21 3.52
N ILE A 46 19.95 20.83 3.94
CA ILE A 46 18.86 21.76 4.26
C ILE A 46 19.26 22.71 5.39
N GLU A 47 19.90 22.18 6.44
CA GLU A 47 20.33 22.99 7.59
C GLU A 47 21.45 23.96 7.22
N LYS A 48 22.44 23.53 6.43
CA LYS A 48 23.50 24.42 5.91
C LYS A 48 22.97 25.58 5.07
N MET A 49 21.84 25.38 4.39
CA MET A 49 21.16 26.42 3.62
C MET A 49 20.28 27.34 4.47
N GLY A 50 20.10 27.04 5.77
CA GLY A 50 19.25 27.81 6.68
C GLY A 50 17.75 27.65 6.42
N LEU A 51 17.32 26.59 5.69
CA LEU A 51 15.92 26.40 5.29
C LEU A 51 15.10 25.51 6.24
N GLY A 52 15.72 24.94 7.28
CA GLY A 52 15.06 23.95 8.14
C GLY A 52 13.74 24.41 8.77
N ALA A 53 13.63 25.69 9.15
CA ALA A 53 12.42 26.26 9.73
C ALA A 53 11.30 26.56 8.71
N GLU A 54 11.61 26.49 7.41
CA GLU A 54 10.69 26.82 6.31
C GLU A 54 10.14 25.59 5.58
N LEU A 55 10.65 24.40 5.90
CA LEU A 55 10.33 23.17 5.18
C LEU A 55 9.50 22.20 6.02
N HIS A 56 8.58 21.53 5.34
CA HIS A 56 7.99 20.28 5.81
C HIS A 56 8.71 19.11 5.16
N ILE A 57 9.11 18.14 5.98
CA ILE A 57 9.73 16.89 5.53
C ILE A 57 8.83 15.75 5.98
N ALA A 58 8.37 14.95 5.02
CA ALA A 58 7.63 13.73 5.26
C ALA A 58 8.48 12.54 4.80
N VAL A 59 8.71 11.57 5.68
CA VAL A 59 9.28 10.28 5.35
C VAL A 59 8.16 9.26 5.43
N VAL A 60 7.87 8.65 4.28
CA VAL A 60 6.75 7.71 4.12
C VAL A 60 7.23 6.43 3.45
N SER A 61 6.43 5.38 3.57
CA SER A 61 6.55 4.18 2.76
C SER A 61 5.17 3.79 2.26
N ASP A 62 5.15 3.18 1.08
CA ASP A 62 4.00 2.60 0.40
C ASP A 62 3.47 1.35 1.10
N HIS A 63 4.36 0.45 1.55
CA HIS A 63 4.00 -0.78 2.27
C HIS A 63 5.14 -1.30 3.16
N GLY A 64 4.80 -2.22 4.06
CA GLY A 64 5.79 -3.04 4.76
C GLY A 64 6.20 -4.27 3.94
N GLN A 65 6.87 -5.23 4.58
CA GLN A 65 7.35 -6.47 3.96
C GLN A 65 7.13 -7.65 4.92
N GLY A 66 6.75 -8.81 4.38
CA GLY A 66 6.64 -10.07 5.10
C GLY A 66 7.57 -11.14 4.53
N GLU A 67 7.49 -12.35 5.08
CA GLU A 67 8.22 -13.52 4.58
C GLU A 67 7.28 -14.67 4.28
N TYR A 68 7.61 -15.43 3.23
CA TYR A 68 7.01 -16.74 3.04
C TYR A 68 7.48 -17.73 4.09
N ARG A 69 6.56 -18.60 4.52
CA ARG A 69 6.88 -19.73 5.36
C ARG A 69 7.70 -20.76 4.58
N ARG A 70 8.88 -21.09 5.11
CA ARG A 70 9.82 -22.04 4.49
C ARG A 70 9.27 -23.46 4.34
N ASP A 71 8.30 -23.84 5.17
CA ASP A 71 7.68 -25.16 5.23
C ASP A 71 6.31 -25.23 4.54
N ALA A 72 5.85 -24.13 3.94
CA ALA A 72 4.55 -24.05 3.29
C ALA A 72 4.67 -24.24 1.78
N GLU A 73 3.88 -25.16 1.22
CA GLU A 73 3.71 -25.26 -0.22
C GLU A 73 2.76 -24.16 -0.72
N PRO A 74 3.10 -23.48 -1.83
CA PRO A 74 2.20 -22.52 -2.45
C PRO A 74 0.99 -23.22 -3.08
N LEU A 75 -0.12 -22.50 -3.21
CA LEU A 75 -1.19 -22.91 -4.12
C LEU A 75 -0.71 -22.69 -5.55
N VAL A 76 -0.70 -23.73 -6.39
CA VAL A 76 -0.34 -23.61 -7.80
C VAL A 76 -1.58 -23.82 -8.66
N LEU A 77 -2.04 -22.77 -9.33
CA LEU A 77 -3.32 -22.76 -10.05
C LEU A 77 -3.32 -23.77 -11.21
N SER A 78 -2.23 -23.87 -11.98
CA SER A 78 -2.13 -24.80 -13.12
C SER A 78 -2.21 -26.28 -12.75
N ASP A 79 -2.09 -26.63 -11.47
CA ASP A 79 -2.16 -28.04 -11.05
C ASP A 79 -3.58 -28.59 -11.06
N PHE A 80 -4.59 -27.72 -11.01
CA PHE A 80 -5.99 -28.13 -10.88
C PHE A 80 -6.99 -27.26 -11.65
N LEU A 81 -6.59 -26.11 -12.19
CA LEU A 81 -7.43 -25.26 -13.04
C LEU A 81 -6.97 -25.29 -14.50
N ASP A 82 -7.95 -25.23 -15.41
CA ASP A 82 -7.70 -24.85 -16.80
C ASP A 82 -7.58 -23.33 -16.90
N LEU A 83 -6.38 -22.88 -17.27
CA LEU A 83 -6.00 -21.48 -17.39
C LEU A 83 -6.12 -20.92 -18.82
N GLU A 84 -6.68 -21.69 -19.77
CA GLU A 84 -6.90 -21.19 -21.13
C GLU A 84 -7.83 -19.95 -21.12
N GLY A 85 -7.42 -18.85 -21.73
CA GLY A 85 -8.19 -17.60 -21.73
C GLY A 85 -8.26 -16.91 -20.36
N VAL A 86 -7.30 -17.18 -19.47
CA VAL A 86 -7.14 -16.49 -18.18
C VAL A 86 -5.81 -15.75 -18.16
N THR A 87 -5.87 -14.42 -18.04
CA THR A 87 -4.69 -13.61 -17.74
C THR A 87 -4.55 -13.49 -16.22
N ILE A 88 -3.39 -13.91 -15.70
CA ILE A 88 -3.07 -13.81 -14.28
C ILE A 88 -2.11 -12.64 -14.09
N VAL A 89 -2.51 -11.68 -13.26
CA VAL A 89 -1.68 -10.54 -12.85
C VAL A 89 -1.29 -10.73 -11.40
N GLU A 90 -0.01 -10.50 -11.12
CA GLU A 90 0.65 -10.84 -9.86
C GLU A 90 0.72 -12.34 -9.55
N SER A 91 1.65 -12.70 -8.68
CA SER A 91 1.82 -14.05 -8.12
C SER A 91 2.61 -13.90 -6.84
N GLY A 92 2.23 -14.61 -5.78
CA GLY A 92 2.82 -14.45 -4.46
C GLY A 92 1.75 -14.26 -3.39
N ALA A 93 1.82 -13.17 -2.64
CA ALA A 93 0.84 -12.87 -1.59
C ALA A 93 -0.61 -12.72 -2.10
N PHE A 94 -0.79 -12.32 -3.37
CA PHE A 94 -2.08 -12.21 -4.03
C PHE A 94 -1.95 -12.48 -5.54
N ALA A 95 -3.10 -12.70 -6.19
CA ALA A 95 -3.21 -12.77 -7.64
C ALA A 95 -4.58 -12.26 -8.08
N MET A 96 -4.63 -11.68 -9.29
CA MET A 96 -5.87 -11.29 -9.95
C MET A 96 -6.01 -12.07 -11.26
N LEU A 97 -7.14 -12.76 -11.41
CA LEU A 97 -7.47 -13.50 -12.62
C LEU A 97 -8.44 -12.69 -13.44
N TYR A 98 -8.07 -12.41 -14.69
CA TYR A 98 -8.89 -11.77 -15.70
C TYR A 98 -9.27 -12.82 -16.72
N LEU A 99 -10.56 -13.05 -16.87
CA LEU A 99 -11.10 -14.01 -17.83
C LEU A 99 -11.40 -13.29 -19.14
N ASP A 100 -11.11 -13.96 -20.25
CA ASP A 100 -11.61 -13.53 -21.55
C ASP A 100 -13.14 -13.35 -21.48
N GLU A 101 -13.64 -12.25 -22.03
CA GLU A 101 -15.06 -11.91 -22.09
C GLU A 101 -15.79 -11.69 -20.75
N GLN A 102 -15.11 -11.68 -19.59
CA GLN A 102 -15.72 -11.51 -18.25
C GLN A 102 -16.80 -12.57 -17.94
N ASP A 103 -16.53 -13.83 -18.28
CA ASP A 103 -17.43 -14.96 -18.00
C ASP A 103 -17.62 -15.16 -16.49
N LEU A 104 -18.73 -14.62 -15.96
CA LEU A 104 -19.08 -14.70 -14.54
C LEU A 104 -19.31 -16.14 -14.08
N PHE A 105 -19.83 -17.03 -14.92
CA PHE A 105 -20.08 -18.40 -14.53
C PHE A 105 -18.76 -19.13 -14.31
N ARG A 106 -17.81 -18.97 -15.24
CA ARG A 106 -16.45 -19.51 -15.09
C ARG A 106 -15.72 -18.88 -13.90
N ALA A 107 -15.88 -17.58 -13.65
CA ALA A 107 -15.30 -16.92 -12.47
C ALA A 107 -15.81 -17.53 -11.15
N ILE A 108 -17.12 -17.81 -11.05
CA ILE A 108 -17.72 -18.49 -9.88
C ILE A 108 -17.12 -19.88 -9.71
N GLN A 109 -17.00 -20.65 -10.80
CA GLN A 109 -16.41 -21.99 -10.75
C GLN A 109 -14.96 -21.97 -10.26
N ILE A 110 -14.14 -21.06 -10.81
CA ILE A 110 -12.74 -20.90 -10.37
C ILE A 110 -12.69 -20.53 -8.88
N ARG A 111 -13.50 -19.57 -8.44
CA ARG A 111 -13.56 -19.13 -7.05
C ARG A 111 -13.91 -20.30 -6.11
N ASP A 112 -14.97 -21.03 -6.43
CA ASP A 112 -15.43 -22.19 -5.65
C ASP A 112 -14.36 -23.29 -5.61
N GLU A 113 -13.73 -23.55 -6.75
CA GLU A 113 -12.73 -24.61 -6.89
C GLU A 113 -11.44 -24.32 -6.11
N VAL A 114 -10.99 -23.06 -6.12
CA VAL A 114 -9.88 -22.57 -5.30
C VAL A 114 -10.24 -22.70 -3.82
N ASN A 115 -11.39 -22.17 -3.39
CA ASN A 115 -11.79 -22.19 -1.97
C ASN A 115 -12.04 -23.59 -1.42
N ALA A 116 -12.39 -24.57 -2.26
CA ALA A 116 -12.52 -25.96 -1.86
C ALA A 116 -11.17 -26.65 -1.58
N ARG A 117 -10.05 -26.13 -2.12
CA ARG A 117 -8.72 -26.74 -2.04
C ARG A 117 -7.74 -25.94 -1.18
N TRP A 118 -7.92 -24.63 -1.12
CA TRP A 118 -6.97 -23.73 -0.50
C TRP A 118 -7.41 -23.36 0.91
N ASN A 119 -6.71 -23.94 1.89
CA ASN A 119 -6.95 -23.64 3.31
C ASN A 119 -6.15 -22.44 3.84
N ASN A 120 -5.21 -21.92 3.03
CA ASN A 120 -4.24 -20.90 3.45
C ASN A 120 -4.36 -19.63 2.59
N GLY A 121 -5.61 -19.27 2.31
CA GLY A 121 -5.96 -18.14 1.48
C GLY A 121 -7.42 -18.24 1.04
N HIS A 122 -7.84 -17.30 0.22
CA HIS A 122 -9.22 -17.24 -0.24
C HIS A 122 -9.31 -16.58 -1.61
N ALA A 123 -10.31 -16.98 -2.37
CA ALA A 123 -10.72 -16.39 -3.63
C ALA A 123 -12.07 -15.67 -3.46
N TRP A 124 -12.18 -14.46 -4.01
CA TRP A 124 -13.40 -13.67 -4.05
C TRP A 124 -13.74 -13.29 -5.48
N LEU A 125 -15.03 -13.22 -5.78
CA LEU A 125 -15.48 -12.36 -6.87
C LEU A 125 -15.38 -10.90 -6.43
N GLN A 126 -15.30 -9.97 -7.39
CA GLN A 126 -15.18 -8.53 -7.09
C GLN A 126 -16.20 -8.02 -6.07
N LYS A 127 -17.46 -8.47 -6.19
CA LYS A 127 -18.58 -8.05 -5.32
C LYS A 127 -18.54 -8.67 -3.93
N GLU A 128 -17.76 -9.72 -3.74
CA GLU A 128 -17.63 -10.47 -2.48
C GLU A 128 -16.39 -10.03 -1.70
N ALA A 129 -15.49 -9.30 -2.34
CA ALA A 129 -14.27 -8.82 -1.71
C ALA A 129 -14.58 -8.00 -0.44
N PRO A 130 -13.72 -8.06 0.59
CA PRO A 130 -13.93 -7.31 1.82
C PRO A 130 -14.14 -5.82 1.56
N ALA A 131 -15.20 -5.24 2.13
CA ALA A 131 -15.59 -3.85 1.87
C ALA A 131 -14.47 -2.83 2.13
N PHE A 132 -13.58 -3.12 3.08
CA PHE A 132 -12.46 -2.22 3.42
C PHE A 132 -11.38 -2.17 2.33
N TRP A 133 -11.32 -3.14 1.41
CA TRP A 133 -10.45 -3.10 0.23
C TRP A 133 -10.93 -2.10 -0.82
N GLN A 134 -12.20 -1.69 -0.75
CA GLN A 134 -12.81 -0.74 -1.70
C GLN A 134 -12.68 -1.19 -3.16
N VAL A 135 -12.76 -2.51 -3.39
CA VAL A 135 -12.86 -3.09 -4.73
C VAL A 135 -14.13 -2.53 -5.39
N SER A 136 -13.97 -1.93 -6.56
CA SER A 136 -15.08 -1.37 -7.34
C SER A 136 -15.41 -2.28 -8.53
N SER A 137 -16.49 -1.96 -9.26
CA SER A 137 -16.86 -2.63 -10.51
C SER A 137 -15.96 -2.26 -11.71
N SER A 138 -14.82 -1.61 -11.45
CA SER A 138 -13.85 -1.27 -12.48
C SER A 138 -13.24 -2.53 -13.08
N ARG A 139 -13.08 -2.53 -14.41
CA ARG A 139 -12.37 -3.60 -15.15
C ARG A 139 -10.87 -3.70 -14.80
N ARG A 140 -10.36 -2.81 -13.96
CA ARG A 140 -8.99 -2.89 -13.43
C ARG A 140 -8.86 -3.92 -12.31
N PHE A 141 -9.95 -4.34 -11.68
CA PHE A 141 -9.93 -5.48 -10.77
C PHE A 141 -10.15 -6.77 -11.57
N GLY A 142 -9.45 -7.85 -11.21
CA GLY A 142 -9.67 -9.17 -11.80
C GLY A 142 -11.10 -9.67 -11.55
N ASP A 143 -11.58 -10.56 -12.41
CA ASP A 143 -12.87 -11.24 -12.24
C ASP A 143 -12.88 -12.13 -11.00
N VAL A 144 -11.71 -12.72 -10.68
CA VAL A 144 -11.44 -13.42 -9.42
C VAL A 144 -10.20 -12.82 -8.75
N LEU A 145 -10.34 -12.47 -7.48
CA LEU A 145 -9.28 -11.93 -6.63
C LEU A 145 -8.83 -13.01 -5.64
N LEU A 146 -7.55 -13.30 -5.57
CA LEU A 146 -6.98 -14.31 -4.67
C LEU A 146 -6.06 -13.61 -3.68
N GLN A 147 -6.22 -13.90 -2.39
CA GLN A 147 -5.34 -13.42 -1.33
C GLN A 147 -4.88 -14.62 -0.52
N ALA A 148 -3.57 -14.78 -0.42
CA ALA A 148 -2.99 -15.77 0.47
C ALA A 148 -3.10 -15.31 1.93
N ASP A 149 -3.17 -16.28 2.84
CA ASP A 149 -2.94 -15.99 4.25
C ASP A 149 -1.47 -15.60 4.49
N PRO A 150 -1.17 -14.88 5.60
CA PRO A 150 0.19 -14.46 5.92
C PRO A 150 1.24 -15.57 5.79
N GLY A 151 2.26 -15.31 4.98
CA GLY A 151 3.37 -16.22 4.72
C GLY A 151 3.08 -17.38 3.76
N PHE A 152 1.88 -17.45 3.18
CA PHE A 152 1.55 -18.36 2.08
C PHE A 152 1.55 -17.61 0.75
N ALA A 153 1.55 -18.38 -0.35
CA ALA A 153 1.59 -17.84 -1.69
C ALA A 153 0.59 -18.53 -2.63
N VAL A 154 0.16 -17.80 -3.65
CA VAL A 154 -0.51 -18.32 -4.84
C VAL A 154 0.36 -18.07 -6.07
N LEU A 155 0.56 -19.11 -6.87
CA LEU A 155 1.36 -19.08 -8.10
C LEU A 155 0.51 -19.56 -9.27
N SER A 156 0.77 -19.03 -10.46
CA SER A 156 0.18 -19.55 -11.69
C SER A 156 0.72 -20.93 -12.05
N THR A 157 2.04 -21.15 -11.91
CA THR A 157 2.73 -22.38 -12.33
C THR A 157 3.84 -22.79 -11.38
N ARG A 158 4.21 -24.08 -11.38
CA ARG A 158 5.32 -24.61 -10.57
C ARG A 158 6.69 -24.01 -10.92
N GLU A 159 6.87 -23.54 -12.15
CA GLU A 159 8.14 -22.89 -12.55
C GLU A 159 8.35 -21.55 -11.83
N GLN A 160 7.29 -20.85 -11.43
CA GLN A 160 7.41 -19.62 -10.63
C GLN A 160 7.94 -19.89 -9.22
N GLN A 161 7.67 -21.07 -8.65
CA GLN A 161 8.13 -21.44 -7.31
C GLN A 161 9.66 -21.35 -7.18
N LYS A 162 10.39 -21.69 -8.25
CA LYS A 162 11.86 -21.62 -8.29
C LYS A 162 12.41 -20.18 -8.27
N LYS A 163 11.57 -19.19 -8.57
CA LYS A 163 11.92 -17.77 -8.63
C LYS A 163 11.47 -17.01 -7.38
N MET A 164 10.77 -17.65 -6.46
CA MET A 164 10.32 -17.02 -5.23
C MET A 164 11.52 -16.58 -4.40
N THR A 165 11.47 -15.33 -3.97
CA THR A 165 12.39 -14.78 -2.98
C THR A 165 11.83 -14.99 -1.58
N PRO A 166 12.65 -14.91 -0.52
CA PRO A 166 12.17 -15.08 0.85
C PRO A 166 11.12 -14.05 1.27
N GLY A 167 11.35 -12.77 0.94
CA GLY A 167 10.46 -11.67 1.27
C GLY A 167 9.49 -11.33 0.14
N ASP A 168 8.30 -10.87 0.53
CA ASP A 168 7.27 -10.36 -0.39
C ASP A 168 6.30 -9.41 0.35
N HIS A 169 5.41 -8.75 -0.41
CA HIS A 169 4.35 -7.89 0.10
C HIS A 169 3.04 -8.14 -0.67
N GLY A 170 1.98 -7.43 -0.27
CA GLY A 170 0.66 -7.55 -0.89
C GLY A 170 -0.28 -8.51 -0.18
N TRP A 171 0.10 -9.01 1.01
CA TRP A 171 -0.86 -9.64 1.94
C TRP A 171 -1.88 -8.62 2.43
N SER A 172 -2.89 -9.11 3.15
CA SER A 172 -3.95 -8.27 3.73
C SER A 172 -3.38 -7.03 4.41
N PRO A 173 -3.89 -5.82 4.11
CA PRO A 173 -3.37 -4.57 4.68
C PRO A 173 -3.67 -4.42 6.18
N ASN A 174 -4.43 -5.35 6.79
CA ASN A 174 -4.60 -5.44 8.24
C ASN A 174 -3.44 -6.17 8.93
N MET A 175 -2.57 -6.82 8.16
CA MET A 175 -1.36 -7.44 8.68
C MET A 175 -0.35 -6.35 9.04
N ARG A 176 0.12 -6.38 10.30
CA ARG A 176 1.04 -5.35 10.80
C ARG A 176 2.33 -5.25 9.99
N ASP A 177 2.81 -6.37 9.45
CA ASP A 177 4.03 -6.40 8.63
C ASP A 177 3.83 -5.72 7.26
N MET A 178 2.59 -5.51 6.82
CA MET A 178 2.26 -4.75 5.60
C MET A 178 2.14 -3.24 5.87
N HIS A 179 2.24 -2.80 7.13
CA HIS A 179 2.17 -1.38 7.45
C HIS A 179 3.49 -0.69 7.08
N GLY A 180 3.40 0.41 6.32
CA GLY A 180 4.52 1.31 6.07
C GLY A 180 4.82 2.26 7.24
N ILE A 181 5.78 3.16 7.01
CA ILE A 181 6.13 4.23 7.94
C ILE A 181 5.48 5.57 7.55
N PHE A 182 5.22 6.40 8.55
CA PHE A 182 4.81 7.78 8.36
C PHE A 182 5.44 8.67 9.44
N LEU A 183 6.36 9.52 9.03
CA LEU A 183 7.03 10.52 9.85
C LEU A 183 6.86 11.87 9.14
N VAL A 184 6.51 12.91 9.89
CA VAL A 184 6.40 14.25 9.33
C VAL A 184 6.91 15.28 10.34
N ALA A 185 7.73 16.21 9.87
CA ALA A 185 8.31 17.27 10.67
C ALA A 185 8.28 18.58 9.88
N GLY A 186 8.17 19.70 10.60
CA GLY A 186 8.15 21.03 10.01
C GLY A 186 7.33 22.02 10.84
N PRO A 187 7.20 23.27 10.41
CA PRO A 187 6.44 24.28 11.13
C PRO A 187 4.96 23.91 11.25
N ARG A 188 4.28 24.38 12.31
CA ARG A 188 2.87 24.10 12.66
C ARG A 188 2.56 22.65 13.07
N LEU A 189 3.54 21.75 13.06
CA LEU A 189 3.38 20.36 13.53
C LEU A 189 3.99 20.20 14.94
N PRO A 190 3.29 19.52 15.86
CA PRO A 190 3.77 19.31 17.21
C PRO A 190 4.96 18.34 17.23
N ALA A 191 6.04 18.77 17.88
CA ALA A 191 7.24 17.96 18.02
C ALA A 191 7.02 16.76 18.95
N GLY A 192 7.62 15.62 18.61
CA GLY A 192 7.62 14.41 19.46
C GLY A 192 6.26 13.72 19.63
N ARG A 193 5.23 14.14 18.88
CA ARG A 193 3.90 13.56 18.98
C ARG A 193 3.82 12.22 18.25
N ARG A 194 3.45 11.17 18.99
CA ARG A 194 3.09 9.88 18.39
C ARG A 194 1.59 9.86 18.06
N ILE A 195 1.27 9.37 16.86
CA ILE A 195 -0.11 9.23 16.38
C ILE A 195 -0.52 7.75 16.33
N ALA A 196 -1.84 7.51 16.26
CA ALA A 196 -2.37 6.19 15.97
C ALA A 196 -2.07 5.76 14.53
N THR A 197 -2.26 4.49 14.21
CA THR A 197 -2.20 4.00 12.83
C THR A 197 -3.23 4.73 11.97
N ILE A 198 -2.79 5.12 10.79
CA ILE A 198 -3.58 5.82 9.77
C ILE A 198 -3.57 5.00 8.48
N ARG A 199 -4.41 5.39 7.52
CA ARG A 199 -4.28 4.94 6.13
C ARG A 199 -3.31 5.85 5.40
N ALA A 200 -2.56 5.32 4.43
CA ALA A 200 -1.70 6.14 3.59
C ALA A 200 -2.48 7.27 2.88
N THR A 201 -3.75 7.02 2.53
CA THR A 201 -4.66 8.00 1.93
C THR A 201 -4.97 9.20 2.85
N ASP A 202 -4.78 9.05 4.16
CA ASP A 202 -5.01 10.13 5.14
C ASP A 202 -3.92 11.20 5.08
N ALA A 203 -2.75 10.89 4.48
CA ALA A 203 -1.64 11.82 4.30
C ALA A 203 -1.96 12.93 3.30
N TYR A 204 -2.71 12.64 2.24
CA TYR A 204 -2.93 13.61 1.15
C TYR A 204 -3.64 14.90 1.60
N PRO A 205 -4.75 14.87 2.38
CA PRO A 205 -5.34 16.09 2.95
C PRO A 205 -4.36 16.91 3.81
N LEU A 206 -3.52 16.25 4.61
CA LEU A 206 -2.50 16.94 5.40
C LEU A 206 -1.50 17.64 4.48
N LEU A 207 -0.97 16.94 3.47
CA LEU A 207 0.02 17.50 2.56
C LEU A 207 -0.51 18.74 1.82
N LEU A 208 -1.77 18.70 1.35
CA LEU A 208 -2.43 19.86 0.73
C LEU A 208 -2.51 21.06 1.68
N GLU A 209 -2.91 20.85 2.93
CA GLU A 209 -2.99 21.89 3.96
C GLU A 209 -1.61 22.48 4.30
N LEU A 210 -0.55 21.64 4.33
CA LEU A 210 0.82 22.11 4.59
C LEU A 210 1.34 23.02 3.47
N ILE A 211 0.96 22.76 2.21
CA ILE A 211 1.36 23.58 1.06
C ILE A 211 0.34 24.67 0.69
N GLY A 212 -0.76 24.79 1.44
CA GLY A 212 -1.79 25.80 1.22
C GLY A 212 -2.61 25.62 -0.06
N LEU A 213 -2.77 24.38 -0.54
CA LEU A 213 -3.61 24.07 -1.71
C LEU A 213 -4.98 23.56 -1.28
N PRO A 214 -6.06 23.92 -2.00
CA PRO A 214 -7.38 23.37 -1.75
C PRO A 214 -7.44 21.89 -2.18
N ASP A 215 -8.29 21.12 -1.50
CA ASP A 215 -8.66 19.79 -1.97
C ASP A 215 -9.65 19.90 -3.13
N GLY A 216 -9.24 19.44 -4.31
CA GLY A 216 -10.05 19.50 -5.54
C GLY A 216 -11.16 18.44 -5.63
N ARG A 217 -11.28 17.55 -4.63
CA ARG A 217 -12.33 16.53 -4.60
C ARG A 217 -13.66 17.15 -4.19
N GLU A 218 -14.75 16.67 -4.81
CA GLU A 218 -16.11 17.13 -4.46
C GLU A 218 -16.46 16.88 -2.98
N GLN A 219 -15.97 15.76 -2.43
CA GLN A 219 -16.15 15.39 -1.03
C GLN A 219 -14.79 14.96 -0.45
N PRO A 220 -14.01 15.91 0.11
CA PRO A 220 -12.76 15.60 0.78
C PRO A 220 -13.00 14.61 1.93
N PRO A 221 -12.26 13.49 2.00
CA PRO A 221 -12.33 12.59 3.14
C PRO A 221 -11.82 13.30 4.38
N ALA A 222 -12.46 13.04 5.52
CA ALA A 222 -11.93 13.47 6.80
C ALA A 222 -10.58 12.79 7.04
N SER A 223 -9.53 13.58 7.30
CA SER A 223 -8.23 13.06 7.71
C SER A 223 -8.02 13.30 9.19
N PRO A 224 -7.71 12.26 9.99
CA PRO A 224 -7.37 12.44 11.40
C PRO A 224 -6.07 13.25 11.60
N LEU A 225 -5.29 13.45 10.54
CA LEU A 225 -4.01 14.17 10.60
C LEU A 225 -4.18 15.69 10.62
N CYS A 226 -5.26 16.24 10.05
CA CYS A 226 -5.46 17.69 10.04
C CYS A 226 -5.67 18.27 11.45
N ASP A 227 -6.12 17.45 12.40
CA ASP A 227 -6.23 17.82 13.82
C ASP A 227 -4.89 17.92 14.55
N LEU A 228 -3.78 17.57 13.89
CA LEU A 228 -2.45 17.68 14.49
C LEU A 228 -1.90 19.10 14.47
N LEU A 229 -2.39 19.98 13.60
CA LEU A 229 -1.81 21.31 13.39
C LEU A 229 -2.05 22.25 14.58
N GLU A 230 -0.98 22.85 15.10
CA GLU A 230 -0.98 23.69 16.32
C GLU A 230 -1.74 25.02 16.15
N ALA A 231 -1.92 25.47 14.91
CA ALA A 231 -2.81 26.57 14.54
C ALA A 231 -3.76 26.10 13.43
N LYS A 232 -5.02 25.85 13.80
CA LYS A 232 -6.10 25.51 12.86
C LYS A 232 -6.39 26.71 11.97
N ALA A 233 -5.73 26.81 10.82
CA ALA A 233 -6.28 27.56 9.70
C ALA A 233 -7.43 26.72 9.11
N ALA A 234 -8.61 26.87 9.68
CA ALA A 234 -9.90 26.49 9.10
C ALA A 234 -9.90 25.22 8.21
N CYS A 235 -9.78 24.03 8.81
CA CYS A 235 -10.31 22.80 8.20
C CYS A 235 -11.84 22.93 8.18
N LYS A 236 -12.38 23.76 7.28
CA LYS A 236 -13.81 23.88 7.04
C LYS A 236 -14.24 22.58 6.39
N THR A 237 -14.83 21.70 7.19
CA THR A 237 -15.76 20.70 6.71
C THR A 237 -16.71 21.38 5.73
N ALA A 238 -16.78 20.87 4.49
CA ALA A 238 -17.90 21.15 3.61
C ALA A 238 -19.16 20.57 4.30
N GLN A 239 -19.78 21.37 5.16
CA GLN A 239 -21.13 21.13 5.62
C GLN A 239 -22.01 21.37 4.42
N ALA A 240 -22.55 20.28 3.86
CA ALA A 240 -23.55 20.35 2.82
C ALA A 240 -24.74 21.17 3.35
N ASP A 241 -24.89 22.39 2.85
CA ASP A 241 -26.12 23.14 2.98
C ASP A 241 -27.23 22.33 2.29
N SER A 242 -28.06 21.71 3.12
CA SER A 242 -29.27 21.04 2.67
C SER A 242 -30.23 22.11 2.14
N PRO A 243 -30.77 22.02 0.92
CA PRO A 243 -31.82 22.93 0.51
C PRO A 243 -33.08 22.55 1.31
N GLY A 244 -33.47 23.43 2.23
CA GLY A 244 -34.75 23.33 2.91
C GLY A 244 -35.91 23.33 1.90
N PRO A 245 -37.05 22.70 2.23
CA PRO A 245 -38.11 22.48 1.28
C PRO A 245 -38.83 23.79 0.95
N ARG A 246 -39.02 24.04 -0.35
CA ARG A 246 -40.11 24.84 -0.90
C ARG A 246 -40.72 24.11 -2.07
#